data_AF-A0A1Q5S6S1-F1
#
_entry.id   AF-A0A1Q5S6S1-F1
#
_cell.length_a   1.000
_cell.length_b   1.000
_cell.length_c   1.000
_cell.angle_alpha   90.00
_cell.angle_beta   90.00
_cell.angle_gamma   90.00
#
_symmetry.space_group_name_H-M   'P 1'
#
loop_
_entity.id
_entity.type
_entity.pdbx_description
1 polymer ?
#
loop_
_entity_poly.entity_id
_entity_poly.type
_entity_poly.pdbx_seq_one_letter_code
_entity_poly.pdbx_strand_id
1 'polypeptide(L)'
;MMVRSGNPAVRPGTLISVVVLLLLCAGGAGWPQSAPPALGVQEQGPQAAPPPTPSAPPAREDNPGLINEMGKLFDKLPSILPPIKSPSEAMNDLSRLAKPSSMVSGRIACPVSSNGAPDCKQAADQLCQSKGYKEGKSLNADSAEKCSAKVLIPGRQRKPDDCRTDTFVTSALCQN
;
A
#
# COMPACT_ATOMS: atom_id res chain seq x y z
N MET A 1 -13.88 26.13 -37.06
CA MET A 1 -14.70 25.15 -36.30
C MET A 1 -14.68 23.83 -37.06
N MET A 2 -14.13 22.75 -36.49
CA MET A 2 -14.44 21.36 -36.86
C MET A 2 -13.89 20.43 -35.79
N VAL A 3 -14.79 19.84 -35.00
CA VAL A 3 -14.47 18.78 -34.04
C VAL A 3 -14.52 17.44 -34.79
N ARG A 4 -13.56 16.54 -34.57
CA ARG A 4 -13.69 15.13 -34.94
C ARG A 4 -13.46 14.24 -33.72
N SER A 5 -14.37 13.27 -33.59
CA SER A 5 -14.54 12.37 -32.44
C SER A 5 -14.44 10.91 -32.91
N GLY A 6 -14.08 10.01 -31.99
CA GLY A 6 -13.92 8.57 -32.22
C GLY A 6 -12.54 8.18 -32.79
N ASN A 7 -11.94 7.03 -32.43
CA ASN A 7 -12.32 6.00 -31.45
C ASN A 7 -11.02 5.26 -31.01
N PRO A 8 -10.93 4.59 -29.84
CA PRO A 8 -9.69 3.98 -29.39
C PRO A 8 -9.38 2.67 -30.13
N ALA A 9 -8.21 2.59 -30.76
CA ALA A 9 -7.72 1.37 -31.39
C ALA A 9 -7.32 0.33 -30.32
N VAL A 10 -7.88 -0.87 -30.45
CA VAL A 10 -7.67 -2.02 -29.57
C VAL A 10 -6.20 -2.43 -29.56
N ARG A 11 -5.60 -2.59 -28.37
CA ARG A 11 -4.21 -3.07 -28.22
C ARG A 11 -4.16 -4.60 -28.38
N PRO A 12 -3.33 -5.17 -29.28
CA PRO A 12 -3.32 -6.60 -29.58
C PRO A 12 -2.53 -7.47 -28.56
N GLY A 13 -2.19 -6.95 -27.38
CA GLY A 13 -1.25 -7.58 -26.45
C GLY A 13 -1.83 -8.64 -25.49
N THR A 14 -3.16 -8.80 -25.42
CA THR A 14 -3.81 -9.46 -24.27
C THR A 14 -4.16 -10.94 -24.45
N LEU A 15 -3.94 -11.53 -25.63
CA LEU A 15 -4.42 -12.89 -25.95
C LEU A 15 -3.38 -14.02 -25.77
N ILE A 16 -2.09 -13.70 -25.60
CA ILE A 16 -1.04 -14.74 -25.48
C ILE A 16 -0.96 -15.34 -24.06
N SER A 17 -1.47 -14.64 -23.03
CA SER A 17 -1.27 -15.02 -21.62
C SER A 17 -2.11 -16.21 -21.12
N VAL A 18 -3.23 -16.53 -21.79
CA VAL A 18 -4.19 -17.54 -21.26
C VAL A 18 -3.78 -18.98 -21.60
N VAL A 19 -3.14 -19.20 -22.76
CA VAL A 19 -2.76 -20.56 -23.20
C VAL A 19 -1.61 -21.14 -22.37
N VAL A 20 -0.66 -20.31 -21.94
CA VAL A 20 0.52 -20.77 -21.18
C VAL A 20 0.15 -21.25 -19.77
N LEU A 21 -0.90 -20.69 -19.15
CA LEU A 21 -1.28 -21.02 -17.78
C LEU A 21 -1.98 -22.39 -17.64
N LEU A 22 -2.54 -22.94 -18.72
CA LEU A 22 -3.29 -24.19 -18.71
C LEU A 22 -2.42 -25.46 -18.89
N LEU A 23 -1.18 -25.34 -19.35
CA LEU A 23 -0.30 -26.50 -19.62
C LEU A 23 0.57 -26.97 -18.43
N LEU A 24 0.53 -26.28 -17.28
CA LEU A 24 1.44 -26.54 -16.15
C LEU A 24 0.86 -27.48 -15.05
N CYS A 25 -0.37 -27.96 -15.19
CA CYS A 25 -1.06 -28.75 -14.15
C CYS A 25 -0.97 -30.29 -14.31
N ALA A 26 -0.13 -30.81 -15.21
CA ALA A 26 -0.08 -32.23 -15.56
C ALA A 26 1.11 -33.02 -14.94
N GLY A 27 1.63 -32.60 -13.78
CA GLY A 27 2.76 -33.24 -13.10
C GLY A 27 2.41 -33.70 -11.68
N GLY A 28 1.97 -34.95 -11.52
CA GLY A 28 1.67 -35.55 -10.22
C GLY A 28 2.81 -36.41 -9.65
N ALA A 29 3.10 -36.25 -8.35
CA ALA A 29 3.84 -37.17 -7.50
C ALA A 29 3.30 -37.01 -6.07
N GLY A 30 3.14 -38.10 -5.28
CA GLY A 30 2.18 -38.12 -4.17
C GLY A 30 2.66 -38.61 -2.78
N TRP A 31 1.66 -38.64 -1.88
CA TRP A 31 1.59 -39.26 -0.53
C TRP A 31 2.34 -38.57 0.64
N PRO A 32 1.89 -38.74 1.92
CA PRO A 32 0.61 -39.27 2.43
C PRO A 32 -0.12 -38.42 3.52
N GLN A 33 -1.41 -38.78 3.74
CA GLN A 33 -2.23 -38.72 4.98
C GLN A 33 -2.12 -37.56 6.00
N SER A 34 -3.27 -36.94 6.27
CA SER A 34 -3.96 -37.07 7.58
C SER A 34 -5.48 -36.83 7.41
N ALA A 35 -6.31 -37.59 8.11
CA ALA A 35 -7.77 -37.55 7.99
C ALA A 35 -8.42 -36.72 9.13
N PRO A 36 -9.52 -35.99 8.86
CA PRO A 36 -10.36 -35.43 9.92
C PRO A 36 -11.34 -36.49 10.45
N PRO A 37 -11.73 -36.46 11.73
CA PRO A 37 -12.79 -37.31 12.26
C PRO A 37 -14.15 -36.89 11.69
N ALA A 38 -15.02 -37.86 11.42
CA ALA A 38 -16.36 -37.63 10.88
C ALA A 38 -17.30 -37.00 11.91
N LEU A 39 -18.10 -36.02 11.48
CA LEU A 39 -19.22 -35.49 12.24
C LEU A 39 -20.31 -36.54 12.40
N GLY A 40 -20.49 -37.02 13.63
CA GLY A 40 -21.58 -37.93 13.99
C GLY A 40 -22.93 -37.22 14.01
N VAL A 41 -23.87 -37.84 13.30
CA VAL A 41 -25.33 -37.67 13.35
C VAL A 41 -25.88 -37.21 14.72
N GLN A 42 -26.77 -36.22 14.73
CA GLN A 42 -27.89 -36.19 15.66
C GLN A 42 -29.21 -36.12 14.87
N GLU A 43 -30.09 -37.07 15.14
CA GLU A 43 -31.41 -37.24 14.54
C GLU A 43 -32.49 -36.84 15.55
N GLN A 44 -33.55 -36.11 15.13
CA GLN A 44 -34.74 -35.94 15.95
C GLN A 44 -36.00 -35.45 15.17
N GLY A 45 -36.85 -36.41 14.78
CA GLY A 45 -38.33 -36.40 14.91
C GLY A 45 -39.22 -35.38 14.15
N PRO A 46 -40.53 -35.68 13.94
CA PRO A 46 -41.35 -35.00 12.92
C PRO A 46 -42.53 -34.12 13.42
N GLN A 47 -42.90 -33.15 12.57
CA GLN A 47 -44.24 -32.54 12.32
C GLN A 47 -45.01 -31.75 13.41
N ALA A 48 -45.35 -30.49 13.07
CA ALA A 48 -46.64 -29.83 13.34
C ALA A 48 -46.86 -28.63 12.37
N ALA A 49 -48.10 -28.15 12.20
CA ALA A 49 -48.51 -27.15 11.19
C ALA A 49 -49.19 -25.88 11.82
N PRO A 50 -49.51 -24.79 11.08
CA PRO A 50 -49.77 -23.41 11.56
C PRO A 50 -51.24 -23.17 11.99
N PRO A 51 -51.76 -21.94 12.33
CA PRO A 51 -51.21 -20.54 12.32
C PRO A 51 -51.40 -19.83 13.71
N PRO A 52 -51.53 -18.48 13.90
CA PRO A 52 -51.38 -17.29 13.03
C PRO A 52 -50.56 -16.09 13.62
N THR A 53 -50.58 -14.93 12.93
CA THR A 53 -50.27 -13.56 13.41
C THR A 53 -51.57 -12.86 13.88
N PRO A 54 -51.60 -11.89 14.85
CA PRO A 54 -50.87 -10.61 14.77
C PRO A 54 -50.44 -9.94 16.11
N SER A 55 -49.60 -8.89 16.04
CA SER A 55 -49.71 -7.63 16.80
C SER A 55 -48.55 -6.70 16.45
N ALA A 56 -48.83 -5.42 16.12
CA ALA A 56 -47.80 -4.40 15.97
C ALA A 56 -47.30 -3.93 17.35
N PRO A 57 -46.00 -3.58 17.51
CA PRO A 57 -45.56 -2.89 18.71
C PRO A 57 -46.22 -1.49 18.80
N PRO A 58 -46.61 -1.02 19.99
CA PRO A 58 -47.07 0.36 20.16
C PRO A 58 -45.97 1.36 19.80
N ALA A 59 -46.38 2.61 19.57
CA ALA A 59 -45.50 3.70 19.16
C ALA A 59 -44.28 3.85 20.09
N ARG A 60 -43.13 4.23 19.52
CA ARG A 60 -41.98 4.65 20.33
C ARG A 60 -42.39 5.86 21.16
N GLU A 61 -42.37 5.68 22.47
CA GLU A 61 -42.28 6.79 23.42
C GLU A 61 -40.91 7.45 23.23
N ASP A 62 -40.83 8.49 22.39
CA ASP A 62 -39.62 9.27 22.16
C ASP A 62 -39.27 10.06 23.44
N ASN A 63 -38.56 9.40 24.34
CA ASN A 63 -38.19 9.88 25.67
C ASN A 63 -37.31 11.14 25.58
N PRO A 64 -37.84 12.37 25.80
CA PRO A 64 -37.10 13.59 25.49
C PRO A 64 -35.98 13.89 26.50
N GLY A 65 -36.09 13.32 27.71
CA GLY A 65 -35.20 13.63 28.83
C GLY A 65 -33.76 13.15 28.65
N LEU A 66 -33.54 12.00 28.00
CA LEU A 66 -32.20 11.41 27.88
C LEU A 66 -31.28 12.24 26.96
N ILE A 67 -31.87 12.82 25.91
CA ILE A 67 -31.16 13.66 24.93
C ILE A 67 -30.83 15.03 25.54
N ASN A 68 -31.75 15.57 26.35
CA ASN A 68 -31.57 16.85 27.05
C ASN A 68 -30.47 16.79 28.13
N GLU A 69 -30.30 15.67 28.81
CA GLU A 69 -29.16 15.47 29.74
C GLU A 69 -27.82 15.29 29.01
N MET A 70 -27.80 14.66 27.82
CA MET A 70 -26.59 14.61 27.01
C MET A 70 -26.11 16.02 26.60
N GLY A 71 -27.01 16.93 26.24
CA GLY A 71 -26.66 18.32 25.92
C GLY A 71 -25.90 19.03 27.04
N LYS A 72 -26.41 18.96 28.28
CA LYS A 72 -25.79 19.61 29.46
C LYS A 72 -24.37 19.14 29.77
N LEU A 73 -24.01 17.93 29.38
CA LEU A 73 -22.65 17.40 29.53
C LEU A 73 -21.72 18.03 28.48
N PHE A 74 -22.18 18.17 27.24
CA PHE A 74 -21.46 18.87 26.16
C PHE A 74 -21.27 20.37 26.44
N ASP A 75 -22.24 21.06 27.04
CA ASP A 75 -22.08 22.47 27.47
C ASP A 75 -21.03 22.67 28.57
N LYS A 76 -20.73 21.64 29.38
CA LYS A 76 -19.70 21.69 30.44
C LYS A 76 -18.31 21.25 29.99
N LEU A 77 -18.20 20.52 28.88
CA LEU A 77 -16.94 20.05 28.31
C LEU A 77 -15.95 21.15 27.84
N PRO A 78 -16.35 22.29 27.22
CA PRO A 78 -15.39 23.28 26.73
C PRO A 78 -14.60 24.01 27.83
N SER A 79 -15.05 23.97 29.08
CA SER A 79 -14.37 24.62 30.22
C SER A 79 -13.40 23.71 30.97
N ILE A 80 -13.36 22.42 30.66
CA ILE A 80 -12.57 21.40 31.39
C ILE A 80 -11.49 20.78 30.50
N LEU A 81 -11.67 20.78 29.19
CA LEU A 81 -10.67 20.26 28.25
C LEU A 81 -9.60 21.32 27.90
N PRO A 82 -8.31 20.94 27.85
CA PRO A 82 -7.30 21.79 27.22
C PRO A 82 -7.68 22.06 25.75
N PRO A 83 -7.19 23.16 25.13
CA PRO A 83 -7.57 23.54 23.78
C PRO A 83 -7.23 22.42 22.78
N ILE A 84 -8.25 21.63 22.46
CA ILE A 84 -8.18 20.60 21.45
C ILE A 84 -8.00 21.29 20.10
N LYS A 85 -6.83 21.03 19.48
CA LYS A 85 -6.59 21.30 18.06
C LYS A 85 -7.81 20.88 17.24
N SER A 86 -8.08 21.61 16.16
CA SER A 86 -9.25 21.32 15.33
C SER A 86 -9.23 19.85 14.91
N PRO A 87 -10.39 19.18 14.77
CA PRO A 87 -10.43 17.77 14.38
C PRO A 87 -9.58 17.47 13.13
N SER A 88 -9.54 18.39 12.17
CA SER A 88 -8.69 18.33 10.98
C SER A 88 -7.18 18.31 11.29
N GLU A 89 -6.69 19.14 12.23
CA GLU A 89 -5.30 19.13 12.67
C GLU A 89 -4.97 17.85 13.46
N ALA A 90 -5.87 17.42 14.35
CA ALA A 90 -5.70 16.18 15.11
C ALA A 90 -5.63 14.96 14.19
N MET A 91 -6.49 14.89 13.15
CA MET A 91 -6.40 13.85 12.13
C MET A 91 -5.14 13.96 11.28
N ASN A 92 -4.58 15.15 11.04
CA ASN A 92 -3.32 15.31 10.30
C ASN A 92 -2.11 14.82 11.12
N ASP A 93 -2.05 15.22 12.40
CA ASP A 93 -1.01 14.79 13.33
C ASP A 93 -1.07 13.26 13.54
N LEU A 94 -2.26 12.67 13.69
CA LEU A 94 -2.46 11.21 13.70
C LEU A 94 -2.07 10.56 12.36
N SER A 95 -2.43 11.13 11.21
CA SER A 95 -2.05 10.60 9.89
C SER A 95 -0.53 10.64 9.67
N ARG A 96 0.18 11.55 10.34
CA ARG A 96 1.65 11.60 10.35
C ARG A 96 2.24 10.58 11.33
N LEU A 97 1.69 10.44 12.53
CA LEU A 97 2.17 9.48 13.53
C LEU A 97 1.90 8.02 13.18
N ALA A 98 0.77 7.75 12.53
CA ALA A 98 0.28 6.41 12.20
C ALA A 98 0.68 5.93 10.79
N LYS A 99 1.59 6.63 10.09
CA LYS A 99 2.17 6.12 8.84
C LYS A 99 3.02 4.88 9.16
N PRO A 100 2.60 3.66 8.77
CA PRO A 100 3.42 2.47 9.01
C PRO A 100 4.66 2.53 8.13
N SER A 101 5.72 1.83 8.54
CA SER A 101 6.92 1.67 7.72
C SER A 101 6.54 1.04 6.38
N SER A 102 6.85 1.70 5.27
CA SER A 102 6.43 1.26 3.93
C SER A 102 7.61 1.12 2.98
N MET A 103 7.51 0.18 2.04
CA MET A 103 8.48 0.05 0.96
C MET A 103 8.12 1.03 -0.15
N VAL A 104 9.07 1.90 -0.51
CA VAL A 104 8.93 2.89 -1.58
C VAL A 104 9.95 2.58 -2.68
N SER A 105 9.49 2.54 -3.92
CA SER A 105 10.36 2.49 -5.11
C SER A 105 10.58 3.88 -5.69
N GLY A 106 11.73 4.07 -6.33
CA GLY A 106 12.11 5.30 -7.02
C GLY A 106 13.45 5.15 -7.74
N ARG A 107 14.14 6.27 -7.98
CA ARG A 107 15.55 6.27 -8.41
C ARG A 107 16.22 7.56 -7.96
N ILE A 108 17.04 7.48 -6.92
CA ILE A 108 17.82 8.61 -6.39
C ILE A 108 19.31 8.23 -6.41
N ALA A 109 20.17 9.09 -6.96
CA ALA A 109 21.60 8.85 -7.01
C ALA A 109 22.21 8.90 -5.59
N CYS A 110 23.07 7.94 -5.26
CA CYS A 110 23.85 7.95 -4.04
C CYS A 110 25.01 8.96 -4.21
N PRO A 111 25.05 10.07 -3.46
CA PRO A 111 26.18 10.99 -3.49
C PRO A 111 27.48 10.29 -3.06
N VAL A 112 28.61 10.82 -3.50
CA VAL A 112 29.92 10.25 -3.17
C VAL A 112 30.36 10.74 -1.79
N SER A 113 30.60 9.82 -0.87
CA SER A 113 31.13 10.09 0.47
C SER A 113 32.61 10.49 0.44
N SER A 114 33.15 11.01 1.54
CA SER A 114 34.56 11.40 1.68
C SER A 114 35.55 10.29 1.34
N ASN A 115 35.15 9.03 1.53
CA ASN A 115 35.95 7.84 1.25
C ASN A 115 35.83 7.36 -0.22
N GLY A 116 35.17 8.13 -1.10
CA GLY A 116 34.96 7.77 -2.51
C GLY A 116 33.85 6.74 -2.77
N ALA A 117 33.32 6.10 -1.73
CA ALA A 117 32.18 5.16 -1.79
C ALA A 117 30.83 5.90 -1.92
N PRO A 118 29.80 5.28 -2.52
CA PRO A 118 28.46 5.84 -2.60
C PRO A 118 27.74 5.84 -1.23
N ASP A 119 27.22 6.99 -0.81
CA ASP A 119 26.33 7.12 0.35
C ASP A 119 24.87 6.89 -0.08
N CYS A 120 24.43 5.64 0.05
CA CYS A 120 23.04 5.27 -0.21
C CYS A 120 22.10 5.45 1.01
N LYS A 121 22.61 5.86 2.19
CA LYS A 121 21.76 6.30 3.32
C LYS A 121 21.10 7.63 2.94
N GLN A 122 21.90 8.62 2.53
CA GLN A 122 21.38 9.94 2.16
C GLN A 122 20.39 9.87 0.99
N ALA A 123 20.65 9.02 -0.01
CA ALA A 123 19.72 8.81 -1.13
C ALA A 123 18.42 8.09 -0.72
N ALA A 124 18.46 7.16 0.24
CA ALA A 124 17.26 6.52 0.78
C ALA A 124 16.42 7.51 1.63
N ASP A 125 17.07 8.33 2.43
CA ASP A 125 16.41 9.40 3.19
C ASP A 125 15.70 10.38 2.24
N GLN A 126 16.37 10.84 1.18
CA GLN A 126 15.76 11.69 0.16
C GLN A 126 14.59 11.02 -0.56
N LEU A 127 14.72 9.73 -0.91
CA LEU A 127 13.62 8.95 -1.52
C LEU A 127 12.39 8.92 -0.60
N CYS A 128 12.59 8.68 0.69
CA CYS A 128 11.52 8.59 1.68
C CYS A 128 10.91 9.96 2.04
N GLN A 129 11.74 11.00 2.16
CA GLN A 129 11.31 12.38 2.35
C GLN A 129 10.46 12.88 1.17
N SER A 130 10.76 12.46 -0.07
CA SER A 130 9.92 12.74 -1.24
C SER A 130 8.50 12.15 -1.16
N LYS A 131 8.26 11.19 -0.25
CA LYS A 131 6.93 10.60 0.06
C LYS A 131 6.38 11.05 1.42
N GLY A 132 7.02 12.02 2.07
CA GLY A 132 6.62 12.56 3.37
C GLY A 132 6.80 11.57 4.52
N TYR A 133 7.88 10.79 4.51
CA TYR A 133 8.45 10.08 5.67
C TYR A 133 9.65 10.89 6.20
N LYS A 134 10.11 10.62 7.44
CA LYS A 134 11.28 11.35 7.99
C LYS A 134 12.60 10.80 7.47
N GLU A 135 12.72 9.47 7.43
CA GLU A 135 13.95 8.78 7.07
C GLU A 135 13.69 7.50 6.27
N GLY A 136 14.77 6.96 5.70
CA GLY A 136 14.78 5.77 4.88
C GLY A 136 16.00 4.89 5.11
N LYS A 137 15.82 3.59 4.87
CA LYS A 137 16.90 2.62 4.72
C LYS A 137 16.84 2.03 3.31
N SER A 138 17.92 2.16 2.55
CA SER A 138 18.04 1.53 1.22
C SER A 138 17.85 0.01 1.32
N LEU A 139 17.04 -0.54 0.43
CA LEU A 139 16.83 -1.98 0.29
C LEU A 139 17.50 -2.48 -1.00
N ASN A 140 17.22 -1.84 -2.13
CA ASN A 140 17.89 -2.11 -3.40
C ASN A 140 18.67 -0.87 -3.86
N ALA A 141 19.89 -1.12 -4.32
CA ALA A 141 20.70 -0.18 -5.07
C ALA A 141 21.07 -0.79 -6.42
N ASP A 142 21.08 0.04 -7.46
CA ASP A 142 21.47 -0.26 -8.83
C ASP A 142 22.71 0.58 -9.18
N SER A 143 23.62 0.07 -9.99
CA SER A 143 24.82 0.81 -10.42
C SER A 143 24.92 0.81 -11.93
N ALA A 144 25.08 2.00 -12.51
CA ALA A 144 25.19 2.19 -13.95
C ALA A 144 26.48 2.93 -14.31
N GLU A 145 27.14 2.49 -15.38
CA GLU A 145 28.33 3.16 -15.90
C GLU A 145 27.93 4.33 -16.81
N LYS A 146 28.23 5.55 -16.37
CA LYS A 146 27.99 6.79 -17.10
C LYS A 146 29.25 7.17 -17.88
N CYS A 147 29.29 6.74 -19.14
CA CYS A 147 30.39 7.08 -20.05
C CYS A 147 30.16 8.40 -20.80
N SER A 148 31.26 9.12 -21.03
CA SER A 148 31.33 10.17 -22.03
C SER A 148 31.29 9.57 -23.44
N ALA A 149 30.72 10.28 -24.42
CA ALA A 149 30.67 9.82 -25.81
C ALA A 149 32.05 9.54 -26.43
N LYS A 150 33.15 9.98 -25.80
CA LYS A 150 34.52 9.75 -26.27
C LYS A 150 34.93 8.27 -26.28
N VAL A 151 34.22 7.37 -25.57
CA VAL A 151 34.45 5.92 -25.63
C VAL A 151 33.94 5.26 -26.91
N LEU A 152 33.10 5.96 -27.68
CA LEU A 152 32.55 5.46 -28.94
C LEU A 152 33.44 5.78 -30.15
N ILE A 153 34.56 6.49 -29.95
CA ILE A 153 35.50 6.85 -31.01
C ILE A 153 36.39 5.63 -31.32
N PRO A 154 36.36 5.08 -32.56
CA PRO A 154 37.20 3.95 -32.92
C PRO A 154 38.70 4.25 -32.78
N GLY A 155 39.49 3.24 -32.38
CA GLY A 155 40.95 3.36 -32.23
C GLY A 155 41.45 4.18 -31.03
N ARG A 156 40.53 4.79 -30.25
CA ARG A 156 40.85 5.68 -29.13
C ARG A 156 40.86 4.88 -27.82
N GLN A 157 42.01 4.77 -27.17
CA GLN A 157 42.14 4.03 -25.89
C GLN A 157 41.30 4.66 -24.78
N ARG A 158 40.59 3.83 -24.00
CA ARG A 158 39.83 4.31 -22.84
C ARG A 158 40.78 4.82 -21.75
N LYS A 159 40.35 5.90 -21.10
CA LYS A 159 40.98 6.52 -19.92
C LYS A 159 40.10 6.28 -18.70
N PRO A 160 40.65 6.27 -17.47
CA PRO A 160 39.88 6.11 -16.24
C PRO A 160 38.72 7.12 -16.11
N ASP A 161 38.91 8.35 -16.59
CA ASP A 161 37.90 9.42 -16.51
C ASP A 161 36.82 9.36 -17.62
N ASP A 162 36.91 8.42 -18.57
CA ASP A 162 35.94 8.35 -19.66
C ASP A 162 34.58 7.81 -19.21
N CYS A 163 34.54 7.05 -18.11
CA CYS A 163 33.35 6.42 -17.56
C CYS A 163 33.36 6.48 -16.03
N ARG A 164 32.23 6.86 -15.44
CA ARG A 164 32.03 6.92 -13.98
C ARG A 164 30.90 5.98 -13.59
N THR A 165 31.11 5.12 -12.60
CA THR A 165 30.03 4.33 -12.02
C THR A 165 29.21 5.21 -11.07
N ASP A 166 27.94 5.42 -11.41
CA ASP A 166 26.95 6.08 -10.55
C ASP A 166 26.07 4.99 -9.91
N THR A 167 25.92 5.03 -8.58
CA THR A 167 24.99 4.13 -7.84
C THR A 167 23.70 4.88 -7.51
N PHE A 168 22.57 4.18 -7.53
CA PHE A 168 21.23 4.72 -7.31
C PHE A 168 20.44 3.83 -6.35
N VAL A 169 19.78 4.41 -5.35
CA VAL A 169 18.76 3.69 -4.57
C VAL A 169 17.50 3.54 -5.44
N THR A 170 17.07 2.30 -5.65
CA THR A 170 15.87 1.95 -6.42
C THR A 170 14.68 1.58 -5.56
N SER A 171 14.92 1.13 -4.32
CA SER A 171 13.89 0.97 -3.29
C SER A 171 14.45 1.23 -1.88
N ALA A 172 13.58 1.72 -1.00
CA ALA A 172 13.88 1.96 0.41
C ALA A 172 12.71 1.56 1.31
N LEU A 173 13.01 1.15 2.55
CA LEU A 173 12.04 1.08 3.64
C LEU A 173 12.00 2.45 4.31
N CYS A 174 10.84 3.11 4.25
CA CYS A 174 10.63 4.46 4.74
C CYS A 174 9.91 4.44 6.09
N GLN A 175 10.37 5.25 7.04
CA GLN A 175 9.87 5.32 8.42
C GLN A 175 9.69 6.77 8.88
N ASN A 176 8.90 6.99 9.93
CA ASN A 176 8.39 8.29 10.35
C ASN A 176 8.74 8.60 11.81
#